data_AF-Q47PN4-F1
#
_entry.id   AF-Q47PN4-F1
#
_cell.length_a   1.000
_cell.length_b   1.000
_cell.length_c   1.000
_cell.angle_alpha   90.00
_cell.angle_beta   90.00
_cell.angle_gamma   90.00
#
_symmetry.space_group_name_H-M   'P 1'
#
loop_
_entity.id
_entity.type
_entity.pdbx_description
1 polymer ?
#
loop_
_entity_poly.entity_id
_entity_poly.type
_entity_poly.pdbx_seq_one_letter_code
_entity_poly.pdbx_strand_id
1 'polypeptide(L)'
;MYRCVVRLPVPEDASKEEHVEHQQRTLRFASFREVRHTIIRIIGRRLRKDAPVSWQGCDFDFTGVVFDGGDLSDAHVTGGRISFREAQFTNSRMDFTGATFSGGTVDFADVRDLSVMPQGLREATVKAAPEAKVLLPEEWLSSSPAD
;
A
#
# COMPACT_ATOMS: atom_id res chain seq x y z
N MET A 1 -5.74 12.52 -13.60
CA MET A 1 -6.30 13.50 -12.65
C MET A 1 -7.33 12.80 -11.75
N TYR A 2 -6.88 11.96 -10.81
CA TYR A 2 -7.76 11.31 -9.83
C TYR A 2 -7.35 11.78 -8.44
N ARG A 3 -7.67 13.06 -8.15
CA ARG A 3 -7.73 13.51 -6.76
C ARG A 3 -8.78 12.64 -6.08
N CYS A 4 -8.52 12.20 -4.85
CA CYS A 4 -9.46 11.44 -4.03
C CYS A 4 -10.76 12.25 -3.87
N VAL A 5 -11.68 12.05 -4.80
CA VAL A 5 -12.95 12.79 -4.97
C VAL A 5 -13.88 12.60 -3.77
N VAL A 6 -13.60 11.62 -2.94
CA VAL A 6 -14.31 11.36 -1.68
C VAL A 6 -14.00 12.42 -0.61
N ARG A 7 -12.94 13.21 -0.77
CA ARG A 7 -12.48 14.18 0.25
C ARG A 7 -12.66 15.65 -0.13
N LEU A 8 -13.29 15.92 -1.28
CA LEU A 8 -13.58 17.30 -1.70
C LEU A 8 -14.80 17.81 -0.91
N PRO A 9 -14.74 19.03 -0.35
CA PRO A 9 -15.90 19.64 0.28
C PRO A 9 -17.03 19.81 -0.75
N VAL A 10 -18.26 19.57 -0.31
CA VAL A 10 -19.45 19.83 -1.13
C VAL A 10 -19.56 21.35 -1.36
N PRO A 11 -19.78 21.83 -2.59
CA PRO A 11 -20.04 23.25 -2.85
C PRO A 11 -21.22 23.79 -2.04
N GLU A 12 -21.17 25.06 -1.62
CA GLU A 12 -22.23 25.68 -0.81
C GLU A 12 -23.59 25.74 -1.52
N ASP A 13 -23.59 25.77 -2.86
CA ASP A 13 -24.76 25.82 -3.73
C ASP A 13 -25.27 24.43 -4.17
N ALA A 14 -24.69 23.34 -3.65
CA ALA A 14 -25.09 22.00 -4.03
C ALA A 14 -26.51 21.65 -3.55
N SER A 15 -27.23 20.92 -4.39
CA SER A 15 -28.55 20.36 -4.11
C SER A 15 -28.54 19.38 -2.93
N LYS A 16 -29.72 19.08 -2.39
CA LYS A 16 -29.87 18.08 -1.31
C LYS A 16 -29.44 16.70 -1.79
N GLU A 17 -29.72 16.37 -3.04
CA GLU A 17 -29.34 15.12 -3.68
C GLU A 17 -27.81 14.99 -3.73
N GLU A 18 -27.09 16.04 -4.13
CA GLU A 18 -25.62 16.06 -4.15
C GLU A 18 -25.00 15.89 -2.75
N HIS A 19 -25.61 16.49 -1.72
CA HIS A 19 -25.19 16.30 -0.33
C HIS A 19 -25.37 14.85 0.14
N VAL A 20 -26.50 14.22 -0.18
CA VAL A 20 -26.78 12.82 0.16
C VAL A 20 -25.82 11.88 -0.57
N GLU A 21 -25.59 12.10 -1.86
CA GLU A 21 -24.64 11.30 -2.64
C GLU A 21 -23.21 11.43 -2.09
N HIS A 22 -22.79 12.66 -1.76
CA HIS A 22 -21.49 12.89 -1.13
C HIS A 22 -21.38 12.17 0.21
N GLN A 23 -22.39 12.28 1.07
CA GLN A 23 -22.39 11.60 2.37
C GLN A 23 -22.34 10.08 2.21
N GLN A 24 -23.14 9.50 1.30
CA GLN A 24 -23.13 8.07 1.01
C GLN A 24 -21.76 7.61 0.49
N ARG A 25 -21.14 8.39 -0.41
CA ARG A 25 -19.80 8.11 -0.93
C ARG A 25 -18.75 8.14 0.18
N THR A 26 -18.82 9.12 1.08
CA THR A 26 -17.92 9.27 2.22
C THR A 26 -18.06 8.11 3.21
N LEU A 27 -19.29 7.72 3.57
CA LEU A 27 -19.56 6.59 4.45
C LEU A 27 -19.10 5.26 3.82
N ARG A 28 -19.35 5.07 2.52
CA ARG A 28 -18.90 3.88 1.77
C ARG A 28 -17.38 3.81 1.72
N PHE A 29 -16.71 4.93 1.49
CA PHE A 29 -15.25 5.00 1.52
C PHE A 29 -14.69 4.70 2.91
N ALA A 30 -15.25 5.30 3.96
CA ALA A 30 -14.83 5.08 5.34
C ALA A 30 -15.02 3.62 5.77
N SER A 31 -16.18 3.01 5.48
CA SER A 31 -16.42 1.60 5.82
C SER A 31 -15.47 0.66 5.08
N PHE A 32 -15.25 0.84 3.77
CA PHE A 32 -14.27 0.04 3.03
C PHE A 32 -12.82 0.29 3.48
N ARG A 33 -12.51 1.50 3.93
CA ARG A 33 -11.22 1.82 4.52
C ARG A 33 -10.95 0.97 5.74
N GLU A 34 -11.89 0.87 6.67
CA GLU A 34 -11.70 0.06 7.88
C GLU A 34 -11.53 -1.43 7.57
N VAL A 35 -12.27 -1.95 6.58
CA VAL A 35 -12.11 -3.33 6.10
C VAL A 35 -10.71 -3.53 5.49
N ARG A 36 -10.28 -2.66 4.57
CA ARG A 36 -8.97 -2.72 3.92
C ARG A 36 -7.83 -2.65 4.94
N HIS A 37 -7.90 -1.71 5.88
CA HIS A 37 -6.89 -1.54 6.94
C HIS A 37 -6.83 -2.78 7.83
N THR A 38 -7.98 -3.37 8.15
CA THR A 38 -8.04 -4.62 8.91
C THR A 38 -7.39 -5.78 8.17
N ILE A 39 -7.67 -5.94 6.87
CA ILE A 39 -7.07 -6.97 6.03
C ILE A 39 -5.55 -6.80 5.98
N ILE A 40 -5.06 -5.59 5.67
CA ILE A 40 -3.62 -5.31 5.58
C ILE A 40 -2.93 -5.59 6.92
N ARG A 41 -3.52 -5.14 8.04
CA ARG A 41 -3.00 -5.39 9.38
C ARG A 41 -2.91 -6.88 9.72
N ILE A 42 -3.91 -7.68 9.31
CA ILE A 42 -3.89 -9.13 9.52
C ILE A 42 -2.77 -9.75 8.67
N ILE A 43 -2.68 -9.40 7.40
CA ILE A 43 -1.63 -9.87 6.50
C ILE A 43 -0.24 -9.53 7.07
N GLY A 44 0.01 -8.26 7.42
CA GLY A 44 1.28 -7.81 8.01
C GLY A 44 1.67 -8.62 9.24
N ARG A 45 0.73 -8.82 10.18
CA ARG A 45 0.98 -9.64 11.38
C ARG A 45 1.30 -11.10 11.05
N ARG A 46 0.69 -11.67 10.01
CA ARG A 46 0.91 -13.06 9.59
C ARG A 46 2.19 -13.26 8.79
N LEU A 47 2.78 -12.17 8.29
CA LEU A 47 4.08 -12.17 7.63
C LEU A 47 5.25 -12.00 8.60
N ARG A 48 5.02 -11.65 9.88
CA ARG A 48 6.11 -11.54 10.87
C ARG A 48 6.71 -12.91 11.21
N LYS A 49 7.98 -12.92 11.63
CA LYS A 49 8.73 -14.13 11.97
C LYS A 49 8.12 -14.91 13.15
N ASP A 50 7.49 -14.22 14.08
CA ASP A 50 6.87 -14.77 15.29
C ASP A 50 5.35 -15.04 15.13
N ALA A 51 4.82 -14.98 13.90
CA ALA A 51 3.41 -15.21 13.65
C ALA A 51 2.98 -16.64 14.08
N PRO A 52 1.91 -16.80 14.90
CA PRO A 52 1.47 -18.13 15.35
C PRO A 52 1.08 -19.09 14.22
N VAL A 53 0.60 -18.52 13.12
CA VAL A 53 0.40 -19.20 11.83
C VAL A 53 0.99 -18.27 10.80
N SER A 54 2.04 -18.73 10.13
CA SER A 54 2.77 -17.97 9.13
C SER A 54 2.03 -17.98 7.80
N TRP A 55 1.94 -16.80 7.17
CA TRP A 55 1.52 -16.66 5.77
C TRP A 55 2.71 -16.28 4.86
N GLN A 56 3.95 -16.43 5.37
CA GLN A 56 5.14 -16.21 4.56
C GLN A 56 5.17 -17.23 3.41
N GLY A 57 5.49 -16.76 2.21
CA GLY A 57 5.49 -17.60 1.00
C GLY A 57 4.13 -17.66 0.26
N CYS A 58 3.07 -17.07 0.81
CA CYS A 58 1.79 -16.96 0.11
C CYS A 58 1.78 -15.81 -0.91
N ASP A 59 0.91 -15.94 -1.92
CA ASP A 59 0.66 -14.89 -2.90
C ASP A 59 -0.41 -13.91 -2.39
N PHE A 60 -0.16 -12.62 -2.58
CA PHE A 60 -1.07 -11.53 -2.24
C PHE A 60 -1.21 -10.57 -3.43
N ASP A 61 -2.44 -10.42 -3.92
CA ASP A 61 -2.75 -9.52 -5.02
C ASP A 61 -3.46 -8.25 -4.50
N PHE A 62 -2.75 -7.12 -4.55
CA PHE A 62 -3.29 -5.80 -4.27
C PHE A 62 -3.39 -4.93 -5.52
N THR A 63 -3.52 -5.56 -6.70
CA THR A 63 -3.59 -4.82 -7.97
C THR A 63 -4.74 -3.82 -7.95
N GLY A 64 -4.43 -2.56 -8.27
CA GLY A 64 -5.42 -1.47 -8.32
C GLY A 64 -5.94 -0.97 -6.97
N VAL A 65 -5.42 -1.47 -5.83
CA VAL A 65 -5.87 -1.06 -4.50
C VAL A 65 -5.42 0.38 -4.21
N VAL A 66 -6.32 1.17 -3.60
CA VAL A 66 -5.98 2.47 -3.02
C VAL A 66 -5.53 2.28 -1.58
N PHE A 67 -4.26 2.55 -1.32
CA PHE A 67 -3.66 2.55 0.00
C PHE A 67 -3.69 3.97 0.60
N ASP A 68 -4.41 4.11 1.70
CA ASP A 68 -4.51 5.29 2.55
C ASP A 68 -4.07 4.98 3.99
N GLY A 69 -3.06 4.12 4.08
CA GLY A 69 -2.48 3.59 5.31
C GLY A 69 -2.49 2.08 5.35
N GLY A 70 -1.62 1.54 6.20
CA GLY A 70 -1.49 0.11 6.46
C GLY A 70 -0.10 -0.23 6.98
N ASP A 71 0.01 -1.40 7.61
CA ASP A 71 1.19 -1.81 8.36
C ASP A 71 1.71 -3.15 7.82
N LEU A 72 2.86 -3.10 7.17
CA LEU A 72 3.69 -4.24 6.78
C LEU A 72 5.08 -4.16 7.45
N SER A 73 5.17 -3.47 8.58
CA SER A 73 6.38 -3.43 9.39
C SER A 73 6.74 -4.84 9.89
N ASP A 74 8.05 -5.13 9.88
CA ASP A 74 8.63 -6.42 10.23
C ASP A 74 8.09 -7.62 9.41
N ALA A 75 7.41 -7.36 8.29
CA ALA A 75 6.93 -8.41 7.40
C ALA A 75 8.12 -9.13 6.74
N HIS A 76 8.08 -10.46 6.72
CA HIS A 76 9.09 -11.29 6.06
C HIS A 76 8.50 -11.89 4.78
N VAL A 77 9.01 -11.46 3.64
CA VAL A 77 8.68 -12.06 2.34
C VAL A 77 9.79 -13.05 2.01
N THR A 78 9.51 -14.34 2.23
CA THR A 78 10.46 -15.44 2.03
C THR A 78 10.24 -16.19 0.71
N GLY A 79 9.15 -15.87 0.01
CA GLY A 79 8.65 -16.57 -1.17
C GLY A 79 7.32 -15.98 -1.62
N GLY A 80 6.68 -16.58 -2.63
CA GLY A 80 5.41 -16.10 -3.18
C GLY A 80 5.55 -14.75 -3.91
N ARG A 81 4.40 -14.20 -4.32
CA ARG A 81 4.30 -12.91 -5.01
C ARG A 81 3.37 -11.96 -4.26
N ILE A 82 3.86 -10.76 -3.96
CA ILE A 82 3.05 -9.63 -3.49
C ILE A 82 2.98 -8.59 -4.61
N SER A 83 1.80 -8.44 -5.22
CA SER A 83 1.57 -7.47 -6.30
C SER A 83 0.95 -6.18 -5.78
N PHE A 84 1.60 -5.05 -6.04
CA PHE A 84 1.08 -3.69 -5.86
C PHE A 84 0.91 -2.98 -7.22
N ARG A 85 0.82 -3.74 -8.31
CA ARG A 85 0.63 -3.17 -9.66
C ARG A 85 -0.60 -2.28 -9.70
N GLU A 86 -0.49 -1.15 -10.38
CA GLU A 86 -1.59 -0.18 -10.49
C GLU A 86 -2.14 0.35 -9.15
N ALA A 87 -1.49 0.05 -8.03
CA ALA A 87 -1.92 0.55 -6.73
C ALA A 87 -1.68 2.06 -6.65
N GLN A 88 -2.46 2.72 -5.79
CA GLN A 88 -2.28 4.13 -5.49
C GLN A 88 -1.92 4.29 -4.01
N PHE A 89 -0.78 4.93 -3.74
CA PHE A 89 -0.38 5.29 -2.38
C PHE A 89 -0.71 6.76 -2.14
N THR A 90 -1.59 7.03 -1.18
CA THR A 90 -1.96 8.39 -0.79
C THR A 90 -1.14 8.86 0.42
N ASN A 91 -1.25 10.13 0.83
CA ASN A 91 -0.45 10.76 1.90
C ASN A 91 -0.49 10.07 3.29
N SER A 92 -1.23 8.98 3.46
CA SER A 92 -1.20 8.13 4.66
C SER A 92 -0.30 6.92 4.39
N ARG A 93 0.82 6.86 5.11
CA ARG A 93 1.96 5.98 4.79
C ARG A 93 1.60 4.50 4.97
N MET A 94 1.79 3.73 3.91
CA MET A 94 2.05 2.28 4.03
C MET A 94 3.46 2.11 4.60
N ASP A 95 3.58 1.36 5.68
CA ASP A 95 4.83 1.19 6.40
C ASP A 95 5.46 -0.19 6.13
N PHE A 96 6.73 -0.19 5.72
CA PHE A 96 7.61 -1.34 5.50
C PHE A 96 8.85 -1.28 6.41
N THR A 97 8.84 -0.48 7.47
CA THR A 97 9.95 -0.40 8.43
C THR A 97 10.27 -1.79 8.98
N GLY A 98 11.54 -2.20 8.89
CA GLY A 98 11.98 -3.53 9.33
C GLY A 98 11.54 -4.71 8.44
N ALA A 99 10.81 -4.46 7.35
CA ALA A 99 10.43 -5.52 6.41
C ALA A 99 11.67 -6.14 5.77
N THR A 100 11.64 -7.46 5.58
CA THR A 100 12.74 -8.23 5.00
C THR A 100 12.25 -8.98 3.77
N PHE A 101 12.94 -8.78 2.64
CA PHE A 101 12.70 -9.52 1.40
C PHE A 101 13.84 -10.52 1.21
N SER A 102 13.62 -11.76 1.61
CA SER A 102 14.61 -12.84 1.52
C SER A 102 14.30 -13.86 0.43
N GLY A 103 13.18 -13.70 -0.28
CA GLY A 103 12.82 -14.48 -1.45
C GLY A 103 11.54 -13.96 -2.09
N GLY A 104 11.04 -14.65 -3.11
CA GLY A 104 9.79 -14.29 -3.77
C GLY A 104 9.86 -13.02 -4.61
N THR A 105 8.70 -12.42 -4.89
CA THR A 105 8.59 -11.21 -5.72
C THR A 105 7.68 -10.19 -5.05
N VAL A 106 8.17 -8.96 -4.88
CA VAL A 106 7.37 -7.79 -4.47
C VAL A 106 7.35 -6.81 -5.63
N ASP A 107 6.17 -6.59 -6.20
CA ASP A 107 6.00 -5.93 -7.50
C ASP A 107 5.25 -4.60 -7.36
N PHE A 108 5.99 -3.49 -7.44
CA PHE A 108 5.47 -2.11 -7.49
C PHE A 108 5.53 -1.52 -8.90
N ALA A 109 5.68 -2.33 -9.95
CA ALA A 109 5.64 -1.81 -11.30
C ALA A 109 4.26 -1.15 -11.57
N ASP A 110 4.25 -0.08 -12.36
CA ASP A 110 3.02 0.58 -12.83
C ASP A 110 2.12 1.16 -11.71
N VAL A 111 2.68 1.52 -10.55
CA VAL A 111 1.89 2.25 -9.52
C VAL A 111 1.36 3.56 -10.08
N ARG A 112 0.11 3.89 -9.74
CA ARG A 112 -0.61 5.03 -10.35
C ARG A 112 -0.17 6.39 -9.82
N ASP A 113 0.53 6.42 -8.69
CA ASP A 113 1.05 7.64 -8.07
C ASP A 113 2.47 7.39 -7.54
N LEU A 114 3.44 8.07 -8.17
CA LEU A 114 4.86 7.95 -7.87
C LEU A 114 5.32 8.97 -6.82
N SER A 115 4.46 9.92 -6.44
CA SER A 115 4.83 11.01 -5.53
C SER A 115 5.05 10.57 -4.08
N VAL A 116 4.57 9.37 -3.73
CA VAL A 116 4.66 8.81 -2.38
C VAL A 116 5.39 7.47 -2.43
N MET A 117 6.65 7.45 -2.01
CA MET A 117 7.35 6.21 -1.71
C MET A 117 6.91 5.68 -0.33
N PRO A 118 6.46 4.42 -0.21
CA PRO A 118 6.13 3.83 1.09
C PRO A 118 7.30 3.90 2.07
N GLN A 119 6.99 4.17 3.34
CA GLN A 119 8.00 4.30 4.39
C GLN A 119 8.74 2.96 4.56
N GLY A 120 10.06 2.99 4.76
CA GLY A 120 10.88 1.79 4.96
C GLY A 120 11.12 0.94 3.70
N LEU A 121 10.38 1.15 2.61
CA LEU A 121 10.51 0.33 1.40
C LEU A 121 11.89 0.44 0.75
N ARG A 122 12.50 1.64 0.72
CA ARG A 122 13.85 1.83 0.20
C ARG A 122 14.87 0.98 0.95
N GLU A 123 14.83 1.04 2.27
CA GLU A 123 15.73 0.30 3.14
C GLU A 123 15.54 -1.22 2.98
N ALA A 124 14.28 -1.69 2.97
CA ALA A 124 13.96 -3.10 2.75
C ALA A 124 14.45 -3.60 1.38
N THR A 125 14.37 -2.76 0.35
CA THR A 125 14.87 -3.07 -1.00
C THR A 125 16.40 -3.17 -1.02
N VAL A 126 17.10 -2.22 -0.41
CA VAL A 126 18.57 -2.22 -0.33
C VAL A 126 19.10 -3.44 0.42
N LYS A 127 18.37 -3.90 1.45
CA LYS A 127 18.71 -5.08 2.26
C LYS A 127 18.19 -6.40 1.70
N ALA A 128 17.51 -6.39 0.56
CA ALA A 128 16.91 -7.60 -0.01
C ALA A 128 17.98 -8.64 -0.34
N ALA A 129 17.66 -9.92 -0.12
CA ALA A 129 18.54 -11.02 -0.49
C ALA A 129 18.66 -11.12 -2.02
N PRO A 130 19.79 -11.61 -2.58
CA PRO A 130 20.01 -11.68 -4.03
C PRO A 130 18.93 -12.44 -4.82
N GLU A 131 18.28 -13.42 -4.19
CA GLU A 131 17.20 -14.23 -4.75
C GLU A 131 15.82 -13.55 -4.71
N ALA A 132 15.66 -12.51 -3.89
CA ALA A 132 14.42 -11.75 -3.80
C ALA A 132 14.31 -10.78 -4.98
N LYS A 133 13.11 -10.70 -5.57
CA LYS A 133 12.83 -9.77 -6.68
C LYS A 133 11.97 -8.62 -6.16
N VAL A 134 12.53 -7.42 -6.14
CA VAL A 134 11.77 -6.20 -5.84
C VAL A 134 11.70 -5.36 -7.09
N LEU A 135 10.51 -5.26 -7.69
CA LEU A 135 10.29 -4.48 -8.91
C LEU A 135 9.80 -3.10 -8.49
N LEU A 136 10.62 -2.07 -8.69
CA LEU A 136 10.29 -0.68 -8.38
C LEU A 136 10.12 0.13 -9.67
N PRO A 137 9.30 1.20 -9.66
CA PRO A 137 9.33 2.22 -10.70
C PRO A 137 10.71 2.90 -10.78
N GLU A 138 11.14 3.24 -12.00
CA GLU A 138 12.44 3.90 -12.27
C GLU A 138 12.58 5.25 -11.52
N GLU A 139 11.47 5.95 -11.29
CA GLU A 139 11.43 7.22 -10.56
C GLU A 139 11.78 7.05 -9.07
N TRP A 140 11.47 5.89 -8.48
CA TRP A 140 11.88 5.56 -7.12
C TRP A 140 13.35 5.14 -7.04
N LEU A 141 13.92 4.60 -8.14
CA LEU A 141 15.33 4.25 -8.25
C LEU A 141 16.22 5.49 -8.44
N SER A 142 15.76 6.46 -9.23
CA SER A 142 16.51 7.68 -9.61
C SER A 142 16.41 8.82 -8.58
N SER A 143 15.49 8.74 -7.63
CA SER A 143 15.45 9.68 -6.50
C SER A 143 16.63 9.42 -5.55
N SER A 144 17.73 10.14 -5.80
CA SER A 144 18.82 10.35 -4.84
C SER A 144 18.24 10.95 -3.54
N PRO A 145 18.82 10.69 -2.36
CA PRO A 145 18.40 11.37 -1.14
C PRO A 145 18.50 12.88 -1.40
N ALA A 146 17.42 13.61 -1.16
CA ALA A 146 17.56 15.04 -0.95
C ALA A 146 18.42 15.21 0.31
N ASP A 147 19.55 15.91 0.15
CA ASP A 147 20.46 16.33 1.22
C ASP A 147 19.72 17.05 2.37
#